data_AF-A0A7J7PF18-F1
#
_entry.id   AF-A0A7J7PF18-F1
#
_cell.length_a   1.000
_cell.length_b   1.000
_cell.length_c   1.000
_cell.angle_alpha   90.00
_cell.angle_beta   90.00
_cell.angle_gamma   90.00
#
_symmetry.space_group_name_H-M   'P 1'
#
loop_
_entity.id
_entity.type
_entity.pdbx_description
1 polymer ?
#
loop_
_entity_poly.entity_id
_entity_poly.type
_entity_poly.pdbx_seq_one_letter_code
_entity_poly.pdbx_strand_id
1 'polypeptide(L)'
;MHSQVPRSATALPVLEACMRSALPQPSDSDWHRPKPRHPIVGPASYPKSQPDVISAPGLFRKMDPEALFFAFYYQPDTYQQYLAAQELKRQSWRYHKHHNAWFQRYAEPSVTSEEYEQGTYVYFDYHVMHDDLQSGWCYRRKENFTFRYDALEDELPVQSV
;
A
#
# COMPACT_ATOMS: atom_id res chain seq x y z
N MET A 1 9.51 -61.89 -4.95
CA MET A 1 8.16 -61.44 -4.55
C MET A 1 8.29 -60.11 -3.82
N HIS A 2 8.17 -58.98 -4.52
CA HIS A 2 8.18 -57.66 -3.87
C HIS A 2 6.74 -57.31 -3.50
N SER A 3 6.42 -57.45 -2.22
CA SER A 3 5.11 -57.06 -1.68
C SER A 3 5.01 -55.54 -1.72
N GLN A 4 4.22 -55.00 -2.66
CA GLN A 4 3.88 -53.58 -2.69
C GLN A 4 3.04 -53.27 -1.46
N VAL A 5 3.60 -52.48 -0.54
CA VAL A 5 2.85 -51.92 0.59
C VAL A 5 1.63 -51.18 0.02
N PRO A 6 0.40 -51.46 0.50
CA PRO A 6 -0.78 -50.80 -0.02
C PRO A 6 -0.65 -49.29 0.22
N ARG A 7 -0.88 -48.50 -0.83
CA ARG A 7 -0.76 -47.02 -0.80
C ARG A 7 -1.56 -46.36 0.33
N SER A 8 -2.56 -47.04 0.89
CA SER A 8 -3.35 -46.58 2.03
C SER A 8 -2.59 -46.61 3.37
N ALA A 9 -1.66 -47.54 3.56
CA ALA A 9 -0.92 -47.69 4.82
C ALA A 9 0.08 -46.55 5.07
N THR A 10 0.54 -45.89 4.02
CA THR A 10 1.44 -44.73 4.10
C THR A 10 0.71 -43.39 4.08
N ALA A 11 -0.54 -43.35 3.59
CA ALA A 11 -1.31 -42.11 3.45
C ALA A 11 -1.92 -41.62 4.78
N LEU A 12 -2.39 -42.54 5.64
CA LEU A 12 -3.04 -42.19 6.90
C LEU A 12 -2.11 -41.46 7.89
N PRO A 13 -0.87 -41.94 8.15
CA PRO A 13 0.05 -41.24 9.05
C PRO A 13 0.44 -39.85 8.53
N VAL A 14 0.57 -39.70 7.22
CA VAL A 14 0.86 -38.41 6.58
C VAL A 14 -0.32 -37.45 6.75
N LEU A 15 -1.56 -37.91 6.54
CA LEU A 15 -2.75 -37.11 6.74
C LEU A 15 -2.90 -36.64 8.20
N GLU A 16 -2.69 -37.55 9.17
CA GLU A 16 -2.74 -37.19 10.59
C GLU A 16 -1.65 -36.19 10.99
N ALA A 17 -0.44 -36.34 10.45
CA ALA A 17 0.64 -35.37 10.66
C ALA A 17 0.25 -33.99 10.11
N CYS A 18 -0.25 -33.93 8.87
CA CYS A 18 -0.72 -32.68 8.26
C CYS A 18 -1.88 -32.05 9.04
N MET A 19 -2.82 -32.84 9.55
CA MET A 19 -3.94 -32.32 10.35
C MET A 19 -3.48 -31.66 11.66
N ARG A 20 -2.36 -32.11 12.24
CA ARG A 20 -1.84 -31.57 13.49
C ARG A 20 -0.96 -30.33 13.32
N SER A 21 -0.26 -30.20 12.20
CA SER A 21 0.80 -29.19 12.04
C SER A 21 0.78 -28.41 10.74
N ALA A 22 -0.01 -28.82 9.74
CA ALA A 22 0.02 -28.24 8.39
C ALA A 22 -1.39 -28.10 7.78
N LEU A 23 -2.39 -27.77 8.60
CA LEU A 23 -3.72 -27.47 8.08
C LEU A 23 -3.66 -26.19 7.23
N PRO A 24 -4.08 -26.25 5.95
CA PRO A 24 -4.11 -25.07 5.11
C PRO A 24 -5.04 -24.04 5.73
N GLN A 25 -4.49 -22.86 5.97
CA GLN A 25 -5.25 -21.71 6.42
C GLN A 25 -5.84 -20.97 5.21
N PRO A 26 -6.98 -20.29 5.33
CA PRO A 26 -7.48 -19.40 4.28
C PRO A 26 -6.43 -18.36 3.82
N SER A 27 -5.52 -17.97 4.72
CA SER A 27 -4.40 -17.08 4.41
C SER A 27 -3.31 -17.69 3.53
N ASP A 28 -3.24 -19.03 3.40
CA ASP A 28 -2.21 -19.69 2.58
C ASP A 28 -2.49 -19.55 1.09
N SER A 29 -3.70 -19.12 0.73
CA SER A 29 -4.07 -18.70 -0.63
C SER A 29 -3.82 -17.21 -0.89
N ASP A 30 -3.53 -16.41 0.16
CA ASP A 30 -3.50 -14.95 0.07
C ASP A 30 -2.08 -14.42 0.29
N TRP A 31 -1.30 -14.39 -0.80
CA TRP A 31 0.10 -13.94 -0.82
C TRP A 31 0.25 -12.43 -0.58
N HIS A 32 -0.83 -11.66 -0.66
CA HIS A 32 -0.81 -10.20 -0.67
C HIS A 32 -1.10 -9.55 0.68
N ARG A 33 -1.45 -10.31 1.73
CA ARG A 33 -1.69 -9.73 3.06
C ARG A 33 -0.48 -9.86 3.97
N PRO A 34 0.09 -8.74 4.44
CA PRO A 34 1.10 -8.78 5.50
C PRO A 34 0.49 -9.47 6.72
N LYS A 35 1.05 -10.63 7.10
CA LYS A 35 0.66 -11.29 8.35
C LYS A 35 1.16 -10.41 9.52
N PRO A 36 0.34 -10.15 10.55
CA PRO A 36 0.83 -9.44 11.73
C PRO A 36 2.04 -10.19 12.29
N ARG A 37 3.19 -9.49 12.38
CA ARG A 37 4.47 -10.07 12.81
C ARG A 37 4.40 -10.73 14.19
N HIS A 38 3.46 -10.27 15.03
CA HIS A 38 3.15 -10.83 16.34
C HIS A 38 1.63 -10.96 16.50
N PRO A 39 1.05 -12.17 16.34
CA PRO A 39 -0.34 -12.40 16.67
C PRO A 39 -0.53 -12.24 18.18
N ILE A 40 -1.15 -11.14 18.60
CA ILE A 40 -1.48 -10.88 20.00
C ILE A 40 -2.91 -11.36 20.24
N VAL A 41 -3.13 -12.13 21.31
CA VAL A 41 -4.49 -12.48 21.78
C VAL A 41 -5.07 -11.24 22.46
N GLY A 42 -5.71 -10.39 21.66
CA GLY A 42 -6.46 -9.23 22.17
C GLY A 42 -7.76 -9.65 22.86
N PRO A 43 -8.37 -8.77 23.68
CA PRO A 43 -9.67 -9.03 24.31
C PRO A 43 -10.75 -9.36 23.27
N ALA A 44 -11.74 -10.18 23.64
CA ALA A 44 -12.82 -10.61 22.74
C ALA A 44 -13.70 -9.47 22.21
N SER A 45 -13.66 -8.30 22.85
CA SER A 45 -14.38 -7.09 22.44
C SER A 45 -13.75 -6.38 21.24
N TYR A 46 -12.50 -6.67 20.88
CA TYR A 46 -11.82 -6.05 19.74
C TYR A 46 -12.08 -6.83 18.44
N PRO A 47 -12.07 -6.15 17.28
CA PRO A 47 -12.17 -6.83 15.98
C PRO A 47 -11.01 -7.83 15.79
N LYS A 48 -11.35 -9.08 15.45
CA LYS A 48 -10.38 -10.15 15.18
C LYS A 48 -10.03 -10.28 13.70
N SER A 49 -10.87 -9.73 12.82
CA SER A 49 -10.67 -9.68 11.38
C SER A 49 -10.79 -8.25 10.90
N GLN A 50 -10.17 -7.96 9.76
CA GLN A 50 -10.30 -6.68 9.08
C GLN A 50 -11.76 -6.47 8.66
N PRO A 51 -12.38 -5.33 8.97
CA PRO A 51 -13.73 -5.02 8.50
C PRO A 51 -13.78 -4.84 6.97
N ASP A 52 -14.85 -5.32 6.32
CA ASP A 52 -15.02 -5.22 4.86
C ASP A 52 -15.04 -3.77 4.35
N VAL A 53 -15.46 -2.82 5.20
CA VAL A 53 -15.48 -1.39 4.86
C VAL A 53 -14.09 -0.84 4.50
N ILE A 54 -13.01 -1.49 4.95
CA ILE A 54 -11.64 -1.08 4.61
C ILE A 54 -11.33 -1.27 3.12
N SER A 55 -12.09 -2.09 2.40
CA SER A 55 -12.00 -2.25 0.95
C SER A 55 -13.01 -1.39 0.18
N ALA A 56 -13.85 -0.61 0.87
CA ALA A 56 -14.88 0.20 0.23
C ALA A 56 -14.31 1.54 -0.27
N PRO A 57 -14.46 1.91 -1.56
CA PRO A 57 -13.99 3.19 -2.09
C PRO A 57 -14.59 4.41 -1.36
N GLY A 58 -15.82 4.28 -0.86
CA GLY A 58 -16.51 5.33 -0.10
C GLY A 58 -15.82 5.71 1.22
N LEU A 59 -14.98 4.84 1.78
CA LEU A 59 -14.19 5.14 2.98
C LEU A 59 -13.04 6.10 2.62
N PHE A 60 -12.27 5.80 1.58
CA PHE A 60 -11.10 6.59 1.15
C PHE A 60 -11.48 8.03 0.78
N ARG A 61 -12.68 8.25 0.23
CA ARG A 61 -13.22 9.59 -0.05
C ARG A 61 -13.34 10.48 1.19
N LYS A 62 -13.48 9.89 2.37
CA LYS A 62 -13.65 10.58 3.65
C LYS A 62 -12.34 10.69 4.44
N MET A 63 -11.29 10.02 3.97
CA MET A 63 -9.97 10.06 4.62
C MET A 63 -9.26 11.37 4.31
N ASP A 64 -8.49 11.82 5.29
CA ASP A 64 -7.52 12.89 5.14
C ASP A 64 -6.29 12.44 4.35
N PRO A 65 -5.52 13.36 3.74
CA PRO A 65 -4.37 12.98 2.92
C PRO A 65 -3.31 12.19 3.69
N GLU A 66 -3.13 12.40 5.00
CA GLU A 66 -2.13 11.67 5.79
C GLU A 66 -2.48 10.18 5.90
N ALA A 67 -3.75 9.86 6.16
CA ALA A 67 -4.24 8.48 6.12
C ALA A 67 -4.12 7.86 4.71
N LEU A 68 -4.35 8.65 3.65
CA LEU A 68 -4.16 8.19 2.27
C LEU A 68 -2.68 7.91 1.96
N PHE A 69 -1.75 8.74 2.42
CA PHE A 69 -0.31 8.48 2.31
C PHE A 69 0.08 7.21 3.08
N PHE A 70 -0.49 6.99 4.27
CA PHE A 70 -0.28 5.76 5.02
C PHE A 70 -0.68 4.52 4.22
N ALA A 71 -1.91 4.51 3.69
CA ALA A 71 -2.38 3.42 2.85
C ALA A 71 -1.51 3.24 1.60
N PHE A 72 -1.03 4.33 1.00
CA PHE A 72 -0.20 4.27 -0.19
C PHE A 72 1.20 3.68 0.06
N TYR A 73 1.90 4.09 1.12
CA TYR A 73 3.28 3.67 1.39
C TYR A 73 3.39 2.36 2.19
N TYR A 74 2.44 2.07 3.08
CA TYR A 74 2.51 0.89 3.97
C TYR A 74 1.66 -0.30 3.51
N GLN A 75 0.92 -0.17 2.42
CA GLN A 75 0.15 -1.27 1.83
C GLN A 75 0.44 -1.44 0.33
N PRO A 76 1.71 -1.58 -0.08
CA PRO A 76 2.05 -1.72 -1.50
C PRO A 76 1.41 -2.96 -2.13
N ASP A 77 1.12 -2.89 -3.43
CA ASP A 77 0.57 -3.97 -4.25
C ASP A 77 -0.82 -4.45 -3.77
N THR A 78 -1.61 -3.54 -3.19
CA THR A 78 -2.96 -3.82 -2.70
C THR A 78 -4.01 -2.94 -3.36
N TYR A 79 -5.26 -3.38 -3.35
CA TYR A 79 -6.39 -2.56 -3.82
C TYR A 79 -6.52 -1.26 -3.02
N GLN A 80 -6.16 -1.28 -1.74
CA GLN A 80 -6.17 -0.11 -0.86
C GLN A 80 -5.18 0.96 -1.33
N GLN A 81 -3.98 0.58 -1.80
CA GLN A 81 -3.03 1.52 -2.39
C GLN A 81 -3.61 2.19 -3.65
N TYR A 82 -4.28 1.41 -4.51
CA TYR A 82 -4.97 1.96 -5.68
C TYR A 82 -6.05 2.99 -5.29
N LEU A 83 -6.91 2.64 -4.31
CA LEU A 83 -7.95 3.56 -3.83
C LEU A 83 -7.35 4.83 -3.22
N ALA A 84 -6.25 4.71 -2.47
CA ALA A 84 -5.55 5.84 -1.90
C ALA A 84 -4.98 6.76 -2.97
N ALA A 85 -4.29 6.19 -3.97
CA ALA A 85 -3.74 6.93 -5.10
C ALA A 85 -4.84 7.66 -5.91
N GLN A 86 -5.98 7.01 -6.14
CA GLN A 86 -7.11 7.60 -6.84
C GLN A 86 -7.66 8.83 -6.09
N GLU A 87 -7.84 8.73 -4.77
CA GLU A 87 -8.34 9.84 -3.97
C GLU A 87 -7.30 10.97 -3.81
N LEU A 88 -6.00 10.66 -3.70
CA LEU A 88 -4.93 11.66 -3.73
C LEU A 88 -4.94 12.44 -5.06
N LYS A 89 -5.04 11.75 -6.21
CA LYS A 89 -5.17 12.40 -7.52
C LYS A 89 -6.38 13.31 -7.61
N ARG A 90 -7.53 12.88 -7.07
CA ARG A 90 -8.77 13.69 -6.99
C ARG A 90 -8.61 14.93 -6.12
N GLN A 91 -7.76 14.86 -5.09
CA GLN A 91 -7.37 15.99 -4.24
C GLN A 91 -6.20 16.82 -4.82
N SER A 92 -5.95 16.70 -6.13
CA SER A 92 -4.89 17.44 -6.85
C SER A 92 -3.47 17.13 -6.40
N TRP A 93 -3.23 15.95 -5.82
CA TRP A 93 -1.87 15.43 -5.63
C TRP A 93 -1.36 14.76 -6.91
N ARG A 94 -0.06 14.86 -7.16
CA ARG A 94 0.65 14.28 -8.30
C ARG A 94 1.85 13.49 -7.81
N TYR A 95 1.96 12.23 -8.25
CA TYR A 95 3.05 11.36 -7.83
C TYR A 95 4.27 11.58 -8.73
N HIS A 96 5.42 11.81 -8.11
CA HIS A 96 6.69 12.02 -8.80
C HIS A 96 7.56 10.76 -8.73
N LYS A 97 7.67 10.01 -9.84
CA LYS A 97 8.27 8.68 -9.92
C LYS A 97 9.71 8.61 -9.42
N HIS A 98 10.52 9.65 -9.67
CA HIS A 98 11.93 9.65 -9.24
C HIS A 98 12.12 9.99 -7.76
N HIS A 99 11.20 10.74 -7.16
CA HIS A 99 11.27 11.12 -5.75
C HIS A 99 10.45 10.19 -4.86
N ASN A 100 9.62 9.35 -5.47
CA ASN A 100 8.64 8.50 -4.81
C ASN A 100 7.78 9.28 -3.80
N ALA A 101 7.38 10.50 -4.18
CA ALA A 101 6.65 11.41 -3.31
C ALA A 101 5.48 12.06 -4.04
N TRP A 102 4.45 12.40 -3.27
CA TRP A 102 3.28 13.13 -3.75
C TRP A 102 3.49 14.63 -3.58
N PHE A 103 3.22 15.39 -4.65
CA PHE A 103 3.33 16.84 -4.71
C PHE A 103 1.98 17.48 -4.99
N GLN A 104 1.76 18.67 -4.46
CA GLN A 104 0.63 19.52 -4.76
C GLN A 104 1.12 20.95 -4.96
N ARG A 105 0.52 21.68 -5.90
CA ARG A 105 0.83 23.09 -6.14
C ARG A 105 0.43 23.91 -4.91
N TYR A 106 1.38 24.62 -4.30
CA TYR A 106 1.10 25.56 -3.21
C TYR A 106 0.53 26.87 -3.76
N ALA A 107 1.03 27.28 -4.92
CA ALA A 107 0.57 28.41 -5.70
C ALA A 107 0.65 28.06 -7.20
N GLU A 108 0.10 28.92 -8.05
CA GLU A 108 0.23 28.76 -9.50
C GLU A 108 1.72 28.75 -9.90
N PRO A 109 2.14 27.83 -10.79
CA PRO A 109 3.53 27.75 -11.22
C PRO A 109 3.96 29.04 -11.93
N SER A 110 5.19 29.49 -11.67
CA SER A 110 5.77 30.66 -12.31
C SER A 110 6.13 30.41 -13.77
N VAL A 111 6.42 29.15 -14.13
CA VAL A 111 6.71 28.73 -15.51
C VAL A 111 5.94 27.45 -15.79
N THR A 112 5.25 27.41 -16.93
CA THR A 112 4.63 26.18 -17.46
C THR A 112 5.09 26.03 -18.91
N SER A 113 5.67 24.88 -19.22
CA SER A 113 6.11 24.47 -20.56
C SER A 113 5.41 23.17 -20.95
N GLU A 114 5.67 22.65 -22.14
CA GLU A 114 5.23 21.30 -22.57
C GLU A 114 5.99 20.17 -21.87
N GLU A 115 7.19 20.45 -21.34
CA GLU A 115 8.06 19.43 -20.73
C GLU A 115 8.07 19.46 -19.20
N TYR A 116 7.79 20.61 -18.60
CA TYR A 116 7.88 20.82 -17.16
C TYR A 116 7.04 22.01 -16.68
N GLU A 117 6.82 22.05 -15.38
CA GLU A 117 6.36 23.24 -14.67
C GLU A 117 7.32 23.59 -13.54
N GLN A 118 7.48 24.88 -13.25
CA GLN A 118 8.30 25.36 -12.15
C GLN A 118 7.46 26.25 -11.23
N GLY A 119 7.54 26.03 -9.92
CA GLY A 119 6.75 26.78 -8.97
C GLY A 119 7.02 26.42 -7.52
N THR A 120 6.11 26.85 -6.64
CA THR A 120 6.13 26.46 -5.22
C THR A 120 5.21 25.27 -5.01
N TYR A 121 5.75 24.19 -4.46
CA TYR A 121 5.02 22.97 -4.18
C TYR A 121 5.06 22.64 -2.70
N VAL A 122 4.03 21.93 -2.25
CA VAL A 122 4.09 21.13 -1.02
C VAL A 122 4.21 19.67 -1.40
N TYR A 123 4.99 18.92 -0.63
CA TYR A 123 5.10 17.47 -0.78
C TYR A 123 5.04 16.78 0.57
N PHE A 124 4.68 15.51 0.57
CA PHE A 124 4.69 14.69 1.78
C PHE A 124 5.99 13.92 1.88
N ASP A 125 6.77 14.20 2.92
CA ASP A 125 8.02 13.54 3.23
C ASP A 125 7.74 12.24 3.99
N TYR A 126 7.69 11.12 3.28
CA TYR A 126 7.34 9.82 3.86
C TYR A 126 8.53 9.14 4.56
N HIS A 127 9.75 9.67 4.43
CA HIS A 127 10.95 9.05 4.96
C HIS A 127 11.08 9.28 6.47
N VAL A 128 10.54 8.34 7.27
CA VAL A 128 10.73 8.33 8.72
C VAL A 128 12.19 8.04 9.03
N MET A 129 12.96 9.07 9.39
CA MET A 129 14.31 8.93 9.92
C MET A 129 14.25 8.63 11.42
N HIS A 130 14.99 7.61 11.85
CA HIS A 130 15.01 7.11 13.24
C HIS A 130 16.00 7.85 14.15
N ASP A 131 16.67 8.88 13.65
CA ASP A 131 17.69 9.62 14.38
C ASP A 131 17.22 11.05 14.66
N ASP A 132 17.57 11.57 15.83
CA ASP A 132 16.90 12.63 16.60
C ASP A 132 16.87 14.05 15.97
N LEU A 133 17.17 14.18 14.67
CA LEU A 133 17.45 15.45 14.01
C LEU A 133 16.61 15.77 12.77
N GLN A 134 15.68 14.91 12.35
CA GLN A 134 14.65 15.27 11.35
C GLN A 134 13.47 14.29 11.38
N SER A 135 12.31 14.74 11.85
CA SER A 135 11.07 13.96 11.74
C SER A 135 10.63 13.92 10.28
N GLY A 136 10.68 12.73 9.68
CA GLY A 136 9.88 12.41 8.49
C GLY A 136 8.39 12.34 8.83
N TRP A 137 7.60 11.88 7.88
CA TRP A 137 6.13 11.83 7.99
C TRP A 137 5.49 13.20 8.18
N CYS A 138 5.85 14.17 7.33
CA CYS A 138 5.30 15.52 7.43
C CYS A 138 5.21 16.23 6.08
N TYR A 139 4.42 17.30 6.04
CA TYR A 139 4.37 18.20 4.90
C TYR A 139 5.64 19.06 4.84
N ARG A 140 6.21 19.18 3.64
CA ARG A 140 7.36 20.04 3.34
C ARG A 140 6.99 21.00 2.21
N ARG A 141 7.50 22.23 2.28
CA ARG A 141 7.35 23.22 1.21
C ARG A 141 8.66 23.34 0.44
N LYS A 142 8.57 23.32 -0.89
CA LYS A 142 9.70 23.50 -1.80
C LYS A 142 9.40 24.63 -2.78
N GLU A 143 10.18 25.69 -2.69
CA GLU A 143 10.14 26.83 -3.61
C GLU A 143 11.00 26.56 -4.84
N ASN A 144 10.62 27.15 -5.98
CA ASN A 144 11.30 27.04 -7.27
C ASN A 144 11.56 25.59 -7.72
N PHE A 145 10.68 24.66 -7.35
CA PHE A 145 10.78 23.26 -7.75
C PHE A 145 10.36 23.09 -9.20
N THR A 146 11.19 22.41 -9.99
CA THR A 146 10.89 22.04 -11.37
C THR A 146 10.31 20.64 -11.40
N PHE A 147 9.00 20.55 -11.59
CA PHE A 147 8.30 19.30 -11.82
C PHE A 147 8.36 18.98 -13.32
N ARG A 148 9.20 18.01 -13.71
CA ARG A 148 9.23 17.54 -15.11
C ARG A 148 8.11 16.53 -15.34
N TYR A 149 7.44 16.61 -16.49
CA TYR A 149 6.31 15.71 -16.77
C TYR A 149 6.74 14.29 -17.13
N ASP A 150 8.00 14.07 -17.52
CA ASP A 150 8.55 12.71 -17.65
C ASP A 150 8.58 11.94 -16.32
N ALA A 151 8.75 12.66 -15.22
CA ALA A 151 8.71 12.15 -13.86
C ALA A 151 7.29 12.02 -13.30
N LEU A 152 6.29 12.58 -13.98
CA LEU A 152 4.88 12.41 -13.62
C LEU A 152 4.49 10.95 -13.84
N GLU A 153 3.80 10.36 -12.88
CA GLU A 153 3.06 9.13 -13.13
C GLU A 153 1.78 9.48 -13.90
N ASP A 154 1.82 9.22 -15.22
CA ASP A 154 0.67 9.31 -16.09
C ASP A 154 -0.17 8.03 -15.98
N GLU A 155 -1.49 8.26 -15.92
CA GLU A 155 -2.58 7.31 -15.72
C GLU A 155 -2.22 5.82 -15.80
N LEU A 156 -2.49 5.09 -14.70
CA LEU A 156 -2.65 3.64 -14.71
C LEU A 156 -3.56 3.30 -15.90
N PRO A 157 -3.07 2.62 -16.96
CA PRO A 157 -3.93 2.23 -18.05
C PRO A 157 -5.04 1.39 -17.44
N VAL A 158 -6.28 1.88 -17.55
CA VAL A 158 -7.45 1.05 -17.27
C VAL A 158 -7.30 -0.12 -18.21
N GLN A 159 -6.98 -1.31 -17.69
CA GLN A 159 -7.00 -2.52 -18.49
C GLN A 159 -8.44 -2.67 -18.96
N SER A 160 -8.71 -2.25 -20.20
CA SER A 160 -9.93 -2.55 -20.91
C SER A 160 -9.97 -4.08 -21.02
N VAL A 161 -10.87 -4.65 -20.23
CA VAL A 161 -11.30 -6.07 -20.29
C VAL A 161 -11.73 -6.46 -21.69
#